data_AF-A0A7G4RE39-F1
#
_entry.id   AF-A0A7G4RE39-F1
#
_cell.length_a   1.000
_cell.length_b   1.000
_cell.length_c   1.000
_cell.angle_alpha   90.00
_cell.angle_beta   90.00
_cell.angle_gamma   90.00
#
_symmetry.space_group_name_H-M   'P 1'
#
loop_
_entity.id
_entity.type
_entity.pdbx_description
1 polymer ?
#
loop_
_entity_poly.entity_id
_entity_poly.type
_entity_poly.pdbx_seq_one_letter_code
_entity_poly.pdbx_strand_id
1 'polypeptide(L)'
;MMNKNEKIPTEEKISPENQKIMNRTIGILTTSIAMYALLRKGNYRAAFLFYEKSGGGGFNIYKELEHGKLKRCFAIDYHPFWDKKANQSVWKLHYHRGENESQMKKHRPHQGGW
;
A
#
# COMPACT_ATOMS: atom_id res chain seq x y z
N MET A 1 22.19 32.30 -50.88
CA MET A 1 21.21 32.95 -49.98
C MET A 1 20.52 31.85 -49.18
N MET A 2 20.82 31.73 -47.88
CA MET A 2 20.22 30.72 -47.00
C MET A 2 18.97 31.32 -46.33
N ASN A 3 17.85 30.60 -46.44
CA ASN A 3 16.55 31.01 -45.92
C ASN A 3 16.54 30.83 -44.39
N LYS A 4 16.71 31.92 -43.63
CA LYS A 4 16.59 31.93 -42.16
C LYS A 4 15.13 32.12 -41.79
N ASN A 5 14.36 31.03 -41.73
CA ASN A 5 13.03 31.05 -41.11
C ASN A 5 12.63 29.64 -40.64
N GLU A 6 13.48 29.01 -39.83
CA GLU A 6 13.00 27.95 -38.95
C GLU A 6 12.53 28.62 -37.65
N LYS A 7 11.21 28.74 -37.50
CA LYS A 7 10.59 29.13 -36.24
C LYS A 7 10.97 28.06 -35.21
N ILE A 8 11.72 28.47 -34.19
CA ILE A 8 11.95 27.69 -32.97
C ILE A 8 10.57 27.27 -32.44
N PRO A 9 10.30 25.99 -32.15
CA PRO A 9 9.04 25.58 -31.56
C PRO A 9 8.85 26.32 -30.24
N THR A 10 7.84 27.17 -30.17
CA THR A 10 7.38 27.80 -28.93
C THR A 10 7.08 26.70 -27.92
N GLU A 11 7.75 26.74 -26.76
CA GLU A 11 7.46 25.87 -25.61
C GLU A 11 5.95 25.81 -25.40
N GLU A 12 5.37 24.64 -25.67
CA GLU A 12 3.96 24.40 -25.42
C GLU A 12 3.72 24.51 -23.91
N LYS A 13 3.13 25.62 -23.48
CA LYS A 13 2.89 25.89 -22.06
C LYS A 13 1.94 24.82 -21.52
N ILE A 14 2.46 23.97 -20.65
CA ILE A 14 1.68 22.95 -19.94
C ILE A 14 0.53 23.66 -19.19
N SER A 15 -0.70 23.18 -19.38
CA SER A 15 -1.85 23.76 -18.68
C SER A 15 -1.70 23.60 -17.15
N PRO A 16 -2.26 24.51 -16.34
CA PRO A 16 -2.21 24.39 -14.88
C PRO A 16 -2.76 23.05 -14.35
N GLU A 17 -3.76 22.48 -15.03
CA GLU A 17 -4.32 21.17 -14.70
C GLU A 17 -3.33 20.04 -14.97
N ASN A 18 -2.66 20.06 -16.14
CA ASN A 18 -1.64 19.08 -16.50
C ASN A 18 -0.44 19.18 -15.55
N GLN A 19 -0.07 20.39 -15.14
CA GLN A 19 1.00 20.60 -14.15
C GLN A 19 0.62 20.06 -12.77
N LYS A 20 -0.65 20.22 -12.35
CA LYS A 20 -1.15 19.63 -11.10
C LYS A 20 -1.15 18.09 -11.14
N ILE A 21 -1.57 17.49 -12.26
CA ILE A 21 -1.52 16.05 -12.46
C ILE A 21 -0.07 15.57 -12.41
N MET A 22 0.82 16.23 -13.15
CA MET A 22 2.25 15.91 -13.17
C MET A 22 2.87 15.97 -11.77
N ASN A 23 2.62 17.04 -11.00
CA ASN A 23 3.14 17.18 -9.64
C ASN A 23 2.60 16.08 -8.71
N ARG A 24 1.31 15.71 -8.84
CA ARG A 24 0.73 14.58 -8.08
C ARG A 24 1.41 13.27 -8.44
N THR A 25 1.59 13.00 -9.73
CA THR A 25 2.26 11.79 -10.22
C THR A 25 3.69 11.71 -9.73
N ILE A 26 4.45 12.80 -9.83
CA ILE A 26 5.82 12.89 -9.31
C ILE A 26 5.83 12.63 -7.80
N GLY A 27 4.92 13.27 -7.05
CA GLY A 27 4.83 13.07 -5.60
C GLY A 27 4.53 11.62 -5.20
N ILE A 28 3.61 10.95 -5.91
CA ILE A 28 3.30 9.53 -5.68
C ILE A 28 4.51 8.66 -6.00
N LEU A 29 5.17 8.90 -7.13
CA LEU A 29 6.32 8.12 -7.57
C LEU A 29 7.50 8.25 -6.61
N THR A 30 7.88 9.48 -6.24
CA THR A 30 9.01 9.73 -5.34
C THR A 30 8.74 9.15 -3.96
N THR A 31 7.52 9.30 -3.43
CA THR A 31 7.11 8.69 -2.16
C THR A 31 7.17 7.16 -2.21
N SER A 32 6.71 6.56 -3.32
CA SER A 32 6.72 5.10 -3.48
C SER A 32 8.14 4.55 -3.53
N ILE A 33 9.05 5.22 -4.24
CA ILE A 33 10.47 4.85 -4.31
C ILE A 33 11.13 5.00 -2.93
N ALA A 34 10.90 6.13 -2.25
CA ALA A 34 11.43 6.36 -0.91
C ALA A 34 10.95 5.30 0.08
N MET A 35 9.66 4.96 0.05
CA MET A 35 9.07 3.90 0.88
C MET A 35 9.71 2.55 0.57
N TYR A 36 9.85 2.18 -0.70
CA TYR A 36 10.49 0.93 -1.10
C TYR A 36 11.95 0.86 -0.60
N ALA A 37 12.72 1.93 -0.77
CA ALA A 37 14.10 2.00 -0.30
C ALA A 37 14.20 1.85 1.22
N LEU A 38 13.32 2.51 1.99
CA LEU A 38 13.26 2.38 3.45
C LEU A 38 12.92 0.96 3.90
N LEU A 39 11.95 0.32 3.23
CA LEU A 39 11.59 -1.08 3.50
C LEU A 39 12.80 -1.99 3.25
N ARG A 40 13.48 -1.87 2.11
CA ARG A 40 14.67 -2.69 1.80
C ARG A 40 15.81 -2.43 2.77
N LYS A 41 16.10 -1.17 3.13
CA LYS A 41 17.14 -0.81 4.12
C LYS A 41 16.86 -1.40 5.50
N GLY A 42 15.59 -1.47 5.90
CA GLY A 42 15.18 -2.04 7.18
C GLY A 42 15.00 -3.56 7.19
N ASN A 43 15.36 -4.25 6.11
CA ASN A 43 15.09 -5.69 5.90
C ASN A 43 13.59 -6.03 6.02
N TYR A 44 12.73 -5.17 5.47
CA TYR A 44 11.30 -5.42 5.38
C TYR A 44 10.88 -5.81 3.97
N ARG A 45 9.81 -6.61 3.90
CA ARG A 45 9.07 -6.95 2.70
C ARG A 45 7.61 -6.58 2.90
N ALA A 46 6.94 -6.20 1.82
CA ALA A 46 5.52 -5.90 1.82
C ALA A 46 4.82 -6.76 0.76
N ALA A 47 3.60 -7.21 1.04
CA ALA A 47 2.81 -8.01 0.10
C ALA A 47 1.32 -7.69 0.23
N PHE A 48 0.64 -7.64 -0.91
CA PHE A 48 -0.82 -7.74 -0.96
C PHE A 48 -1.21 -9.20 -1.12
N LEU A 49 -2.07 -9.68 -0.23
CA LEU A 49 -2.54 -11.06 -0.23
C LEU A 49 -4.05 -11.07 -0.49
N PHE A 50 -4.50 -12.03 -1.30
CA PHE A 50 -5.91 -12.37 -1.45
C PHE A 50 -6.21 -13.62 -0.63
N TYR A 51 -7.33 -13.61 0.09
CA TYR A 51 -7.69 -14.69 1.00
C TYR A 51 -8.73 -15.59 0.35
N GLU A 52 -8.31 -16.66 -0.32
CA GLU A 52 -9.20 -17.54 -1.08
C GLU A 52 -10.33 -18.15 -0.24
N LYS A 53 -10.04 -18.52 1.01
CA LYS A 53 -11.00 -19.21 1.88
C LYS A 53 -12.05 -18.30 2.50
N SER A 54 -11.62 -17.13 2.99
CA SER A 54 -12.53 -16.17 3.62
C SER A 54 -13.08 -15.16 2.62
N GLY A 55 -12.51 -15.05 1.43
CA GLY A 55 -12.68 -13.88 0.57
C GLY A 55 -11.92 -12.67 1.11
N GLY A 56 -11.82 -11.63 0.27
CA GLY A 56 -11.14 -10.38 0.61
C GLY A 56 -9.62 -10.46 0.48
N GLY A 57 -8.93 -9.58 1.19
CA GLY A 57 -7.48 -9.49 1.12
C GLY A 57 -6.89 -8.49 2.11
N GLY A 58 -5.57 -8.34 2.05
CA GLY A 58 -4.88 -7.45 2.96
C GLY A 58 -3.45 -7.12 2.57
N PHE A 59 -2.97 -6.01 3.11
CA PHE A 59 -1.60 -5.56 3.01
C PHE A 59 -0.81 -6.03 4.22
N ASN A 60 0.28 -6.76 3.99
CA ASN A 60 1.09 -7.37 5.03
C ASN A 60 2.53 -6.84 4.95
N ILE A 61 3.13 -6.57 6.11
CA ILE A 61 4.55 -6.22 6.25
C ILE A 61 5.26 -7.33 7.02
N TYR A 62 6.41 -7.75 6.49
CA TYR A 62 7.26 -8.80 7.04
C TYR A 62 8.64 -8.25 7.29
N LYS A 63 9.24 -8.63 8.42
CA LYS A 63 10.67 -8.48 8.66
C LYS A 63 11.39 -9.75 8.20
N GLU A 64 12.42 -9.58 7.39
CA GLU A 64 13.32 -10.63 6.99
C GLU A 64 14.30 -10.92 8.15
N LEU A 65 14.33 -12.17 8.55
CA LEU A 65 15.20 -12.73 9.58
C LEU A 65 16.35 -13.50 8.92
N GLU A 66 17.24 -14.04 9.74
CA GLU A 66 18.31 -14.92 9.28
C GLU A 66 17.77 -16.08 8.43
N HIS A 67 18.58 -16.50 7.45
CA HIS A 67 18.25 -17.56 6.50
C HIS A 67 16.99 -17.29 5.65
N GLY A 68 16.63 -16.02 5.43
CA GLY A 68 15.52 -15.62 4.54
C GLY A 68 14.13 -15.88 5.11
N LYS A 69 14.01 -16.23 6.40
CA LYS A 69 12.72 -16.41 7.07
C LYS A 69 11.99 -15.07 7.16
N LEU A 70 10.68 -15.07 6.95
CA LEU A 70 9.86 -13.87 7.04
C LEU A 70 8.99 -13.90 8.28
N LYS A 71 9.07 -12.86 9.10
CA LYS A 71 8.22 -12.66 10.28
C LYS A 71 7.24 -11.53 10.03
N ARG A 72 5.95 -11.83 9.93
CA ARG A 72 4.91 -10.80 9.81
C ARG A 72 4.89 -9.92 11.05
N CYS A 73 4.96 -8.61 10.87
CA CYS A 73 4.97 -7.63 11.97
C CYS A 73 3.75 -6.70 11.95
N PHE A 74 3.12 -6.56 10.78
CA PHE A 74 1.93 -5.75 10.61
C PHE A 74 1.07 -6.28 9.47
N ALA A 75 -0.25 -6.11 9.57
CA ALA A 75 -1.16 -6.29 8.45
C ALA A 75 -2.38 -5.38 8.59
N ILE A 76 -2.96 -4.98 7.45
CA ILE A 76 -4.30 -4.39 7.34
C ILE A 76 -5.11 -5.29 6.42
N ASP A 77 -6.22 -5.79 6.92
CA ASP A 77 -7.03 -6.82 6.29
C ASP A 77 -8.47 -6.35 6.17
N TYR A 78 -9.07 -6.63 5.03
CA TYR A 78 -10.48 -6.43 4.75
C TYR A 78 -11.07 -7.73 4.21
N HIS A 79 -11.84 -8.41 5.06
CA HIS A 79 -12.48 -9.68 4.73
C HIS A 79 -13.77 -9.85 5.54
N PRO A 80 -14.68 -10.75 5.12
CA PRO A 80 -15.90 -11.00 5.87
C PRO A 80 -15.63 -11.73 7.20
N PHE A 81 -16.47 -11.43 8.19
CA PHE A 81 -16.57 -12.08 9.48
C PHE A 81 -18.01 -12.52 9.70
N TRP A 82 -18.20 -13.67 10.35
CA TRP A 82 -19.53 -14.09 10.78
C TRP A 82 -20.01 -13.26 11.97
N ASP A 83 -21.10 -12.51 11.79
CA ASP A 83 -21.77 -11.79 12.87
C ASP A 83 -22.86 -12.68 13.49
N LYS A 84 -22.65 -13.09 14.75
CA LYS A 84 -23.60 -13.94 15.48
C LYS A 84 -24.90 -13.22 15.84
N LYS A 85 -24.91 -11.89 15.97
CA LYS A 85 -26.11 -11.12 16.33
C LYS A 85 -27.02 -10.94 15.12
N ALA A 86 -26.43 -10.65 13.97
CA ALA A 86 -27.16 -10.44 12.72
C ALA A 86 -27.33 -11.73 11.89
N ASN A 87 -26.70 -12.85 12.32
CA ASN A 87 -26.70 -14.15 11.64
C ASN A 87 -26.30 -14.06 10.15
N GLN A 88 -25.31 -13.22 9.84
CA GLN A 88 -24.85 -12.97 8.48
C GLN A 88 -23.36 -12.64 8.45
N SER A 89 -22.74 -12.80 7.28
CA SER A 89 -21.36 -12.36 7.04
C SER A 89 -21.32 -10.86 6.80
N VAL A 90 -20.47 -10.16 7.54
CA VAL A 90 -20.24 -8.72 7.40
C VAL A 90 -18.77 -8.45 7.10
N TRP A 91 -18.51 -7.55 6.16
CA TRP A 91 -17.15 -7.16 5.82
C TRP A 91 -16.58 -6.24 6.89
N LYS A 92 -15.37 -6.56 7.38
CA LYS A 92 -14.74 -5.76 8.43
C LYS A 92 -13.28 -5.44 8.10
N LEU A 93 -12.95 -4.16 8.22
CA LEU A 93 -11.59 -3.66 8.13
C LEU A 93 -10.92 -3.76 9.50
N HIS A 94 -9.73 -4.35 9.53
CA HIS A 94 -9.00 -4.54 10.76
C HIS A 94 -7.50 -4.59 10.52
N TYR A 95 -6.74 -4.54 11.61
CA TYR A 95 -5.30 -4.62 11.54
C TYR A 95 -4.74 -5.62 12.54
N HIS A 96 -3.55 -6.11 12.24
CA HIS A 96 -2.76 -6.98 13.08
C HIS A 96 -1.42 -6.32 13.36
N ARG A 97 -0.97 -6.35 14.62
CA ARG A 97 0.38 -5.92 15.01
C ARG A 97 0.86 -6.73 16.20
N GLY A 98 2.17 -6.88 16.35
CA GLY A 98 2.73 -7.54 17.52
C GLY A 98 4.12 -8.09 17.32
N GLU A 99 4.75 -8.42 18.44
CA GLU A 99 6.11 -8.93 18.52
C GLU A 99 6.17 -10.45 18.34
N ASN A 100 5.04 -11.16 18.50
CA ASN A 100 4.96 -12.61 18.39
C ASN A 100 3.69 -13.06 17.67
N GLU A 101 3.64 -14.34 17.31
CA GLU A 101 2.52 -14.93 16.56
C GLU A 101 1.18 -14.77 17.26
N SER A 102 1.13 -14.90 18.59
CA SER A 102 -0.10 -14.74 19.36
C SER A 102 -0.66 -13.32 19.24
N GLN A 103 0.20 -12.30 19.36
CA GLN A 103 -0.21 -10.91 19.17
C GLN A 103 -0.60 -10.60 17.71
N MET A 104 0.08 -11.23 16.75
CA MET A 104 -0.19 -11.12 15.32
C MET A 104 -1.47 -11.83 14.86
N LYS A 105 -2.08 -12.67 15.70
CA LYS A 105 -3.39 -13.29 15.46
C LYS A 105 -4.56 -12.45 15.97
N LYS A 106 -4.30 -11.40 16.77
CA LYS A 106 -5.35 -10.55 17.36
C LYS A 106 -5.88 -9.56 16.33
N HIS A 107 -7.14 -9.73 15.95
CA HIS A 107 -7.91 -8.79 15.16
C HIS A 107 -8.13 -7.49 15.95
N ARG A 108 -7.67 -6.36 15.42
CA ARG A 108 -7.86 -5.05 16.06
C ARG A 108 -8.74 -4.17 15.17
N PRO A 109 -9.86 -3.65 15.69
CA PRO A 109 -10.85 -2.96 14.88
C PRO A 109 -10.30 -1.60 14.54
N HIS A 110 -10.47 -1.18 13.30
CA HIS A 110 -10.04 0.15 12.89
C HIS A 110 -10.83 1.25 13.64
N GLN A 111 -12.13 1.02 13.91
CA GLN A 111 -13.04 1.98 14.53
C GLN A 111 -13.40 1.68 16.00
N GLY A 112 -12.70 0.74 16.66
CA GLY A 112 -13.07 0.28 18.01
C GLY A 112 -14.23 -0.74 18.01
N GLY A 113 -14.21 -1.69 18.96
CA GLY A 113 -15.24 -2.73 19.12
C GLY A 113 -15.12 -3.94 18.17
N TRP A 114 -15.26 -5.16 18.72
CA TRP A 114 -15.50 -6.41 17.98
C TRP A 114 -16.61 -7.21 18.63
#